data_AF-A0A3N5FJ64-F1
#
_entry.id   AF-A0A3N5FJ64-F1
#
_cell.length_a   1.000
_cell.length_b   1.000
_cell.length_c   1.000
_cell.angle_alpha   90.00
_cell.angle_beta   90.00
_cell.angle_gamma   90.00
#
_symmetry.space_group_name_H-M   'P 1'
#
loop_
_entity.id
_entity.type
_entity.pdbx_description
1 polymer ?
#
loop_
_entity_poly.entity_id
_entity_poly.type
_entity_poly.pdbx_seq_one_letter_code
_entity_poly.pdbx_strand_id
1 'polypeptide(L)'
;MAVQERDYMKGPESAPAEAPGGRPKFLDRLNELGERHATAIIAISTALIILTVLIFAKHFYDKSQIERAEQELASAESIEQLAALKGKYGSTPVGPRIVFQLANRYYEEGKLEDAQKEYKDFQAKFPQDRLRSFVDRALNSLERNVKFDAEGKEARLKGYRLLPHPRQLSDLKDPRYQWGPFPPANPVVEIDLGSGTIKAELFEDDAPNAVAAFIKLANQKYFDGLKWELIGGDERIQTQAKTEGAVDLTLALEDSKKPADAYSLVLVKKDAGVSGSQFQVLLRPVPGLKDGSVFGTVTEGMLNLKSVKKDDVIKSVKVVSKRDHVYEPKPLK
;
A
#
# COMPACT_ATOMS: atom_id res chain seq x y z
N MET A 1 -68.92 -104.09 25.09
CA MET A 1 -67.57 -104.06 24.48
C MET A 1 -67.03 -102.66 24.78
N ALA A 2 -66.23 -102.38 25.81
CA ALA A 2 -64.97 -102.97 26.24
C ALA A 2 -63.89 -102.97 25.15
N VAL A 3 -62.71 -102.45 25.54
CA VAL A 3 -61.35 -102.52 24.94
C VAL A 3 -60.92 -101.19 24.30
N GLN A 4 -59.77 -100.55 24.59
CA GLN A 4 -58.78 -100.57 25.68
C GLN A 4 -57.81 -99.40 25.37
N GLU A 5 -57.52 -98.54 26.34
CA GLU A 5 -56.44 -97.54 26.26
C GLU A 5 -55.07 -98.22 26.24
N ARG A 6 -54.11 -97.63 25.51
CA ARG A 6 -52.67 -97.80 25.77
C ARG A 6 -51.94 -96.47 25.70
N ASP A 7 -51.95 -95.84 26.86
CA ASP A 7 -50.78 -95.32 27.58
C ASP A 7 -49.41 -95.75 27.02
N TYR A 8 -48.65 -94.78 26.54
CA TYR A 8 -47.19 -94.87 26.51
C TYR A 8 -46.61 -93.62 27.16
N MET A 9 -46.58 -93.69 28.50
CA MET A 9 -45.38 -93.43 29.30
C MET A 9 -44.90 -91.97 29.33
N LYS A 10 -45.36 -91.29 30.38
CA LYS A 10 -44.52 -90.60 31.39
C LYS A 10 -43.27 -89.91 30.83
N GLY A 11 -43.41 -88.61 30.57
CA GLY A 11 -42.26 -87.71 30.65
C GLY A 11 -41.68 -87.73 32.06
N PRO A 12 -40.35 -87.74 32.23
CA PRO A 12 -39.77 -87.48 33.53
C PRO A 12 -39.88 -85.98 33.82
N GLU A 13 -40.66 -85.68 34.86
CA GLU A 13 -40.49 -84.46 35.63
C GLU A 13 -39.09 -84.51 36.28
N SER A 14 -38.18 -83.65 35.84
CA SER A 14 -37.01 -83.28 36.62
C SER A 14 -36.89 -81.76 36.59
N ALA A 15 -37.27 -81.13 37.70
CA ALA A 15 -36.91 -79.76 38.03
C ALA A 15 -35.40 -79.64 38.35
N PRO A 16 -34.89 -78.42 38.58
CA PRO A 16 -34.35 -77.46 37.63
C PRO A 16 -32.81 -77.53 37.55
N ALA A 17 -32.21 -77.16 36.41
CA ALA A 17 -30.77 -76.99 36.29
C ALA A 17 -30.42 -75.53 35.95
N GLU A 18 -29.80 -74.85 36.92
CA GLU A 18 -29.17 -73.55 36.77
C GLU A 18 -28.04 -73.56 35.73
N ALA A 19 -27.80 -72.39 35.14
CA ALA A 19 -26.91 -72.09 34.01
C ALA A 19 -25.40 -72.34 34.26
N PRO A 20 -24.57 -72.24 33.20
CA PRO A 20 -23.38 -71.40 33.32
C PRO A 20 -23.27 -70.38 32.17
N GLY A 21 -22.92 -69.15 32.57
CA GLY A 21 -22.89 -67.96 31.72
C GLY A 21 -21.88 -68.00 30.58
N GLY A 22 -22.39 -67.89 29.35
CA GLY A 22 -21.62 -67.40 28.22
C GLY A 22 -21.50 -65.88 28.31
N ARG A 23 -20.28 -65.34 28.14
CA ARG A 23 -20.05 -63.88 28.06
C ARG A 23 -21.03 -63.28 27.04
N PRO A 24 -21.81 -62.23 27.38
CA PRO A 24 -22.80 -61.69 26.46
C PRO A 24 -22.10 -61.26 25.16
N LYS A 25 -22.70 -61.61 24.01
CA LYS A 25 -22.17 -61.23 22.69
C LYS A 25 -22.13 -59.70 22.65
N PHE A 26 -21.15 -59.12 21.96
CA PHE A 26 -20.92 -57.66 21.96
C PHE A 26 -22.19 -56.86 21.63
N LEU A 27 -23.01 -57.37 20.70
CA LEU A 27 -24.29 -56.78 20.31
C LEU A 27 -25.33 -56.77 21.44
N ASP A 28 -25.40 -57.83 22.25
CA ASP A 28 -26.35 -57.90 23.37
C ASP A 28 -25.99 -56.87 24.46
N ARG A 29 -24.69 -56.66 24.70
CA ARG A 29 -24.22 -55.62 25.64
C ARG A 29 -24.48 -54.21 25.11
N LEU A 30 -24.34 -54.00 23.80
CA LEU A 30 -24.68 -52.72 23.18
C LEU A 30 -26.17 -52.44 23.26
N ASN A 31 -27.01 -53.46 23.09
CA ASN A 31 -28.46 -53.31 23.18
C ASN A 31 -28.92 -53.03 24.61
N GLU A 32 -28.38 -53.76 25.60
CA GLU A 32 -28.64 -53.53 27.03
C GLU A 32 -28.16 -52.14 27.50
N LEU A 33 -27.00 -51.68 27.01
CA LEU A 33 -26.46 -50.36 27.28
C LEU A 33 -27.27 -49.25 26.58
N GLY A 34 -27.74 -49.53 25.36
CA GLY A 34 -28.65 -48.69 24.60
C GLY A 34 -29.99 -48.50 25.32
N GLU A 35 -30.59 -49.56 25.87
CA GLU A 35 -31.86 -49.50 26.61
C GLU A 35 -31.71 -48.80 27.97
N ARG A 36 -30.64 -49.07 28.73
CA ARG A 36 -30.39 -48.46 30.03
C ARG A 36 -30.07 -46.96 29.96
N HIS A 37 -29.45 -46.52 28.86
CA HIS A 37 -29.01 -45.13 28.68
C HIS A 37 -29.65 -44.45 27.46
N ALA A 38 -30.76 -44.96 26.93
CA ALA A 38 -31.40 -44.47 25.70
C ALA A 38 -31.64 -42.96 25.71
N THR A 39 -32.16 -42.43 26.82
CA THR A 39 -32.42 -41.01 27.01
C THR A 39 -31.15 -40.17 27.00
N ALA A 40 -30.07 -40.67 27.62
CA ALA A 40 -28.77 -40.01 27.61
C ALA A 40 -28.14 -40.03 26.21
N ILE A 41 -28.24 -41.14 25.47
CA ILE A 41 -27.70 -41.27 24.11
C ILE A 41 -28.44 -40.32 23.15
N ILE A 42 -29.78 -40.26 23.23
CA ILE A 42 -30.60 -39.33 22.42
C ILE A 42 -30.28 -37.88 22.77
N ALA A 43 -30.12 -37.55 24.06
CA ALA A 43 -29.77 -36.19 24.48
C ALA A 43 -28.38 -35.78 23.95
N ILE A 44 -27.40 -36.67 24.02
CA ILE A 44 -26.04 -36.44 23.52
C ILE A 44 -26.03 -36.30 21.99
N SER A 45 -26.73 -37.18 21.26
CA SER A 45 -26.79 -37.10 19.79
C SER A 45 -27.51 -35.83 19.32
N THR A 46 -28.60 -35.44 19.98
CA THR A 46 -29.32 -34.19 19.69
C THR A 46 -28.45 -32.98 19.97
N ALA A 47 -27.71 -32.97 21.09
CA ALA A 47 -26.76 -31.91 21.40
C ALA A 47 -25.63 -31.81 20.36
N LEU A 48 -25.12 -32.95 19.86
CA LEU A 48 -24.12 -33.00 18.80
C LEU A 48 -24.64 -32.46 17.45
N ILE A 49 -25.90 -32.78 17.10
CA ILE A 49 -26.55 -32.25 15.89
C ILE A 49 -26.74 -30.74 16.00
N ILE A 50 -27.22 -30.24 17.14
CA ILE A 50 -27.37 -28.79 17.38
C ILE A 50 -25.99 -28.12 17.29
N LEU A 51 -24.95 -28.69 17.92
CA LEU A 51 -23.60 -28.14 17.86
C LEU A 51 -23.07 -28.08 16.43
N THR A 52 -23.25 -29.13 15.63
CA THR A 52 -22.81 -29.14 14.22
C THR A 52 -23.57 -28.12 13.38
N VAL A 53 -24.89 -27.99 13.55
CA VAL A 53 -25.68 -26.96 12.88
C VAL A 53 -25.20 -25.56 13.27
N LEU A 54 -24.90 -25.31 14.54
CA LEU A 54 -24.38 -24.01 15.00
C LEU A 54 -22.99 -23.71 14.43
N ILE A 55 -22.10 -24.71 14.34
CA ILE A 55 -20.78 -24.56 13.71
C ILE A 55 -20.93 -24.21 12.22
N PHE A 56 -21.80 -24.92 11.49
CA PHE A 56 -22.05 -24.64 10.07
C PHE A 56 -22.71 -23.27 9.87
N ALA A 57 -23.69 -22.92 10.70
CA ALA A 57 -24.34 -21.61 10.65
C ALA A 57 -23.33 -20.49 10.87
N LYS A 58 -22.45 -20.61 11.87
CA LYS A 58 -21.36 -19.65 12.11
C LYS A 58 -20.42 -19.58 10.92
N HIS A 59 -20.00 -20.71 10.36
CA HIS A 59 -19.11 -20.74 9.21
C HIS A 59 -19.70 -20.03 7.98
N PHE A 60 -20.96 -20.32 7.64
CA PHE A 60 -21.64 -19.67 6.51
C PHE A 60 -21.90 -18.18 6.76
N TYR A 61 -22.23 -17.80 7.99
CA TYR A 61 -22.39 -16.41 8.38
C TYR A 61 -21.08 -15.64 8.22
N ASP A 62 -19.97 -16.16 8.77
CA ASP A 62 -18.65 -15.55 8.68
C ASP A 62 -18.21 -15.41 7.21
N LYS A 63 -18.42 -16.45 6.40
CA LYS A 63 -18.11 -16.43 4.96
C LYS A 63 -18.91 -15.37 4.21
N SER A 64 -20.22 -15.27 4.45
CA SER A 64 -21.07 -14.27 3.82
C SER A 64 -20.67 -12.84 4.22
N GLN A 65 -20.29 -12.63 5.48
CA GLN A 65 -19.83 -11.32 5.95
C GLN A 65 -18.52 -10.90 5.29
N ILE A 66 -17.59 -11.83 5.04
CA ILE A 66 -16.33 -11.56 4.34
C ILE A 66 -16.59 -11.15 2.88
N GLU A 67 -17.47 -11.86 2.18
CA GLU A 67 -17.81 -11.54 0.78
C GLU A 67 -18.45 -10.15 0.65
N ARG A 68 -19.36 -9.81 1.57
CA ARG A 68 -19.96 -8.46 1.63
C ARG A 68 -18.92 -7.39 1.95
N ALA A 69 -18.04 -7.65 2.91
CA ALA A 69 -16.98 -6.72 3.29
C ALA A 69 -16.05 -6.41 2.12
N GLU A 70 -15.64 -7.42 1.33
CA GLU A 70 -14.81 -7.22 0.13
C GLU A 70 -15.55 -6.42 -0.95
N GLN A 71 -16.86 -6.68 -1.16
CA GLN A 71 -17.65 -5.95 -2.14
C GLN A 71 -17.85 -4.48 -1.76
N GLU A 72 -18.22 -4.21 -0.50
CA GLU A 72 -18.39 -2.83 -0.02
C GLU A 72 -17.05 -2.07 -0.02
N LEU A 73 -15.96 -2.74 0.38
CA LEU A 73 -14.62 -2.16 0.34
C LEU A 73 -14.19 -1.76 -1.08
N ALA A 74 -14.50 -2.58 -2.09
CA ALA A 74 -14.20 -2.26 -3.48
C ALA A 74 -14.92 -1.01 -3.99
N SER A 75 -16.07 -0.66 -3.40
CA SER A 75 -16.85 0.53 -3.75
C SER A 75 -16.58 1.76 -2.86
N ALA A 76 -15.83 1.58 -1.78
CA ALA A 76 -15.60 2.63 -0.80
C ALA A 76 -14.47 3.55 -1.23
N GLU A 77 -14.78 4.82 -1.47
CA GLU A 77 -13.80 5.81 -1.89
C GLU A 77 -13.54 6.88 -0.83
N SER A 78 -14.53 7.20 0.02
CA SER A 78 -14.44 8.25 1.03
C SER A 78 -13.98 7.74 2.40
N ILE A 79 -13.40 8.66 3.20
CA ILE A 79 -13.01 8.38 4.58
C ILE A 79 -14.21 7.90 5.41
N GLU A 80 -15.38 8.50 5.25
CA GLU A 80 -16.59 8.16 5.99
C GLU A 80 -17.05 6.72 5.72
N GLN A 81 -17.03 6.32 4.45
CA GLN A 81 -17.37 4.95 4.02
C GLN A 81 -16.37 3.94 4.60
N LEU A 82 -15.07 4.21 4.47
CA LEU A 82 -14.02 3.34 4.99
C LEU A 82 -14.03 3.26 6.53
N ALA A 83 -14.34 4.35 7.22
CA ALA A 83 -14.49 4.36 8.68
C ALA A 83 -15.71 3.56 9.13
N ALA A 84 -16.83 3.66 8.40
CA ALA A 84 -18.02 2.84 8.65
C ALA A 84 -17.71 1.34 8.43
N LEU A 85 -16.96 1.01 7.37
CA LEU A 85 -16.51 -0.36 7.09
C LEU A 85 -15.58 -0.88 8.18
N LYS A 86 -14.66 -0.05 8.68
CA LYS A 86 -13.79 -0.42 9.81
C LYS A 86 -14.63 -0.76 11.04
N GLY A 87 -15.69 0.01 11.32
CA GLY A 87 -16.61 -0.27 12.42
C GLY A 87 -17.36 -1.61 12.27
N LYS A 88 -17.80 -1.94 11.06
CA LYS A 88 -18.56 -3.18 10.79
C LYS A 88 -17.68 -4.43 10.67
N TYR A 89 -16.53 -4.31 10.01
CA TYR A 89 -15.72 -5.44 9.54
C TYR A 89 -14.28 -5.43 10.05
N GLY A 90 -13.89 -4.50 10.92
CA GLY A 90 -12.51 -4.34 11.38
C GLY A 90 -11.90 -5.56 12.07
N SER A 91 -12.72 -6.46 12.62
CA SER A 91 -12.26 -7.71 13.25
C SER A 91 -12.28 -8.93 12.33
N THR A 92 -12.71 -8.76 11.08
CA THR A 92 -12.75 -9.84 10.07
C THR A 92 -11.39 -9.98 9.37
N PRO A 93 -11.15 -11.06 8.61
CA PRO A 93 -9.96 -11.20 7.77
C PRO A 93 -9.76 -10.06 6.75
N VAL A 94 -10.80 -9.29 6.42
CA VAL A 94 -10.74 -8.13 5.52
C VAL A 94 -10.30 -6.86 6.25
N GLY A 95 -10.44 -6.84 7.59
CA GLY A 95 -10.10 -5.74 8.48
C GLY A 95 -8.74 -5.06 8.21
N PRO A 96 -7.64 -5.80 8.00
CA PRO A 96 -6.34 -5.20 7.66
C PRO A 96 -6.42 -4.29 6.42
N ARG A 97 -7.07 -4.74 5.35
CA ARG A 97 -7.20 -3.96 4.10
C ARG A 97 -8.00 -2.68 4.32
N ILE A 98 -9.09 -2.77 5.09
CA ILE A 98 -9.95 -1.64 5.40
C ILE A 98 -9.17 -0.58 6.17
N VAL A 99 -8.47 -0.98 7.24
CA VAL A 99 -7.68 -0.05 8.06
C VAL A 99 -6.52 0.54 7.25
N PHE A 100 -5.87 -0.25 6.40
CA PHE A 100 -4.80 0.23 5.53
C PHE A 100 -5.30 1.25 4.50
N GLN A 101 -6.42 0.98 3.82
CA GLN A 101 -7.01 1.93 2.87
C GLN A 101 -7.49 3.21 3.56
N LEU A 102 -8.11 3.09 4.74
CA LEU A 102 -8.53 4.25 5.53
C LEU A 102 -7.32 5.13 5.91
N ALA A 103 -6.24 4.52 6.40
CA ALA A 103 -5.01 5.26 6.74
C ALA A 103 -4.41 5.98 5.52
N ASN A 104 -4.38 5.33 4.37
CA ASN A 104 -3.91 5.94 3.12
C ASN A 104 -4.81 7.11 2.69
N ARG A 105 -6.14 6.99 2.82
CA ARG A 105 -7.06 8.09 2.50
C ARG A 105 -6.85 9.31 3.41
N TYR A 106 -6.68 9.09 4.71
CA TYR A 106 -6.31 10.17 5.63
C TYR A 106 -5.00 10.86 5.20
N TYR A 107 -4.01 10.07 4.78
CA TYR A 107 -2.73 10.60 4.29
C TYR A 107 -2.92 11.44 3.01
N GLU A 108 -3.68 10.92 2.03
CA GLU A 108 -3.97 11.61 0.76
C GLU A 108 -4.72 12.92 0.95
N GLU A 109 -5.62 13.01 1.94
CA GLU A 109 -6.32 14.27 2.30
C GLU A 109 -5.49 15.19 3.21
N GLY A 110 -4.24 14.84 3.53
CA GLY A 110 -3.35 15.65 4.38
C GLY A 110 -3.70 15.61 5.87
N LYS A 111 -4.59 14.71 6.30
CA LYS A 111 -4.93 14.48 7.72
C LYS A 111 -3.90 13.55 8.36
N LEU A 112 -2.68 14.08 8.52
CA LEU A 112 -1.49 13.29 8.88
C LEU A 112 -1.57 12.63 10.26
N GLU A 113 -2.16 13.30 11.26
CA GLU A 113 -2.33 12.74 12.60
C GLU A 113 -3.29 11.54 12.60
N ASP A 114 -4.41 11.66 11.88
CA ASP A 114 -5.37 10.57 11.71
C ASP A 114 -4.75 9.40 10.94
N ALA A 115 -4.01 9.69 9.86
CA ALA A 115 -3.27 8.67 9.12
C ALA A 115 -2.27 7.92 10.02
N GLN A 116 -1.50 8.65 10.83
CA GLN A 116 -0.56 8.07 11.78
C GLN A 116 -1.26 7.15 12.78
N LYS A 117 -2.38 7.61 13.34
CA LYS A 117 -3.18 6.86 14.30
C LYS A 117 -3.70 5.56 13.69
N GLU A 118 -4.20 5.61 12.46
CA GLU A 118 -4.73 4.44 11.75
C GLU A 118 -3.63 3.45 11.37
N TYR A 119 -2.45 3.91 10.94
CA TYR A 119 -1.28 3.03 10.73
C TYR A 119 -0.82 2.37 12.04
N LYS A 120 -0.79 3.10 13.16
CA LYS A 120 -0.46 2.52 14.48
C LYS A 120 -1.51 1.52 14.95
N ASP A 121 -2.80 1.79 14.72
CA ASP A 121 -3.88 0.85 15.01
C ASP A 121 -3.73 -0.45 14.18
N PHE A 122 -3.36 -0.32 12.90
CA PHE A 122 -3.02 -1.48 12.07
C PHE A 122 -1.87 -2.28 12.70
N GLN A 123 -0.78 -1.62 13.10
CA GLN A 123 0.37 -2.29 13.69
C GLN A 123 0.01 -3.06 14.97
N ALA A 124 -0.87 -2.50 15.80
CA ALA A 124 -1.29 -3.13 17.04
C ALA A 124 -2.18 -4.35 16.80
N LYS A 125 -3.12 -4.26 15.85
CA LYS A 125 -4.14 -5.29 15.62
C LYS A 125 -3.70 -6.38 14.65
N PHE A 126 -2.82 -6.06 13.70
CA PHE A 126 -2.44 -6.96 12.61
C PHE A 126 -0.91 -7.12 12.50
N PRO A 127 -0.22 -7.60 13.55
CA PRO A 127 1.24 -7.66 13.57
C PRO A 127 1.85 -8.64 12.55
N GLN A 128 1.11 -9.69 12.18
CA GLN A 128 1.57 -10.74 11.26
C GLN A 128 0.98 -10.62 9.86
N ASP A 129 0.23 -9.54 9.56
CA ASP A 129 -0.38 -9.36 8.25
C ASP A 129 0.66 -8.96 7.19
N ARG A 130 0.46 -9.42 5.96
CA ARG A 130 1.35 -9.12 4.82
C ARG A 130 1.52 -7.63 4.53
N LEU A 131 0.50 -6.82 4.84
CA LEU A 131 0.51 -5.37 4.65
C LEU A 131 1.34 -4.64 5.70
N ARG A 132 1.78 -5.32 6.77
CA ARG A 132 2.57 -4.74 7.85
C ARG A 132 3.81 -4.00 7.36
N SER A 133 4.55 -4.59 6.43
CA SER A 133 5.76 -3.97 5.84
C SER A 133 5.47 -2.69 5.05
N PHE A 134 4.26 -2.52 4.51
CA PHE A 134 3.83 -1.29 3.84
C PHE A 134 3.44 -0.23 4.86
N VAL A 135 2.73 -0.62 5.92
CA VAL A 135 2.37 0.24 7.04
C VAL A 135 3.60 0.78 7.75
N ASP A 136 4.59 -0.07 8.03
CA ASP A 136 5.84 0.34 8.68
C ASP A 136 6.59 1.38 7.86
N ARG A 137 6.64 1.21 6.53
CA ARG A 137 7.27 2.19 5.63
C ARG A 137 6.50 3.50 5.57
N ALA A 138 5.17 3.45 5.46
CA ALA A 138 4.32 4.63 5.42
C ALA A 138 4.42 5.42 6.74
N LEU A 139 4.34 4.73 7.87
CA LEU A 139 4.46 5.33 9.20
C LEU A 139 5.85 5.94 9.41
N ASN A 140 6.93 5.23 9.07
CA ASN A 140 8.28 5.78 9.18
C ASN A 140 8.47 7.02 8.30
N SER A 141 7.90 7.03 7.09
CA SER A 141 7.95 8.20 6.22
C SER A 141 7.18 9.38 6.83
N LEU A 142 5.98 9.13 7.33
CA LEU A 142 5.15 10.15 7.97
C LEU A 142 5.81 10.70 9.24
N GLU A 143 6.39 9.84 10.08
CA GLU A 143 7.09 10.25 11.29
C GLU A 143 8.36 11.03 10.97
N ARG A 144 9.10 10.68 9.92
CA ARG A 144 10.22 11.49 9.43
C ARG A 144 9.75 12.85 8.94
N ASN A 145 8.64 12.93 8.23
CA ASN A 145 8.09 14.19 7.72
C ASN A 145 7.59 15.07 8.87
N VAL A 146 6.83 14.51 9.82
CA VAL A 146 6.36 15.21 11.03
C VAL A 146 7.54 15.68 11.88
N LYS A 147 8.57 14.85 12.05
CA LYS A 147 9.79 15.20 12.78
C LYS A 147 10.60 16.27 12.06
N PHE A 148 10.75 16.17 10.74
CA PHE A 148 11.38 17.18 9.91
C PHE A 148 10.63 18.52 9.98
N ASP A 149 9.30 18.48 9.97
CA ASP A 149 8.48 19.66 10.15
C ASP A 149 8.62 20.21 11.56
N ALA A 150 8.61 19.39 12.61
CA ALA A 150 8.73 19.84 13.99
C ALA A 150 10.13 20.37 14.32
N GLU A 151 11.19 19.58 14.10
CA GLU A 151 12.60 19.96 14.36
C GLU A 151 13.04 21.07 13.41
N GLY A 152 12.66 20.99 12.13
CA GLY A 152 12.91 22.04 11.17
C GLY A 152 12.17 23.31 11.56
N LYS A 153 10.92 23.24 12.00
CA LYS A 153 10.14 24.42 12.44
C LYS A 153 10.71 25.00 13.72
N GLU A 154 11.10 24.19 14.69
CA GLU A 154 11.67 24.66 15.95
C GLU A 154 13.07 25.27 15.74
N ALA A 155 13.92 24.66 14.91
CA ALA A 155 15.21 25.23 14.50
C ALA A 155 15.04 26.52 13.67
N ARG A 156 14.05 26.56 12.76
CA ARG A 156 13.63 27.78 12.04
C ARG A 156 13.14 28.84 13.03
N LEU A 157 12.29 28.49 14.00
CA LEU A 157 11.75 29.44 14.99
C LEU A 157 12.79 29.91 16.00
N LYS A 158 13.80 29.10 16.36
CA LYS A 158 14.91 29.51 17.24
C LYS A 158 15.76 30.62 16.62
N GLY A 159 15.88 30.64 15.30
CA GLY A 159 16.55 31.70 14.54
C GLY A 159 15.64 32.87 14.14
N TYR A 160 14.31 32.71 14.22
CA TYR A 160 13.33 33.71 13.81
C TYR A 160 12.62 34.31 15.02
N ARG A 161 12.94 35.58 15.34
CA ARG A 161 12.12 36.40 16.24
C ARG A 161 10.82 36.71 15.52
N LEU A 162 9.72 36.04 15.88
CA LEU A 162 8.39 36.33 15.33
C LEU A 162 8.06 37.79 15.63
N LEU A 163 8.03 38.62 14.57
CA LEU A 163 7.44 39.95 14.67
C LEU A 163 5.92 39.79 14.82
N PRO A 164 5.25 40.66 15.60
CA PRO A 164 3.81 40.61 15.76
C PRO A 164 3.09 40.74 14.41
N HIS A 165 1.91 40.13 14.33
CA HIS A 165 1.12 39.85 13.12
C HIS A 165 0.96 41.00 12.08
N PRO A 166 0.80 40.68 10.77
CA PRO A 166 0.79 41.65 9.66
C PRO A 166 -0.37 42.66 9.59
N ARG A 167 -1.30 42.70 10.54
CA ARG A 167 -2.43 43.63 10.50
C ARG A 167 -2.13 45.03 11.07
N GLN A 168 -0.91 45.29 11.54
CA GLN A 168 -0.45 46.61 11.98
C GLN A 168 0.84 47.04 11.26
N LEU A 169 0.97 46.74 9.97
CA LEU A 169 2.17 47.02 9.19
C LEU A 169 2.03 48.18 8.19
N SER A 170 0.84 48.78 8.04
CA SER A 170 0.64 49.97 7.22
C SER A 170 1.43 51.18 7.71
N ASP A 171 1.80 51.20 9.00
CA ASP A 171 2.31 52.40 9.67
C ASP A 171 3.83 52.30 9.93
N LEU A 172 4.46 51.15 9.63
CA LEU A 172 5.88 50.91 9.85
C LEU A 172 6.72 51.44 8.68
N LYS A 173 7.05 52.73 8.76
CA LYS A 173 8.07 53.39 7.92
C LYS A 173 9.50 53.14 8.46
N ASP A 174 9.89 51.89 8.68
CA ASP A 174 11.28 51.56 9.08
C ASP A 174 12.07 51.06 7.86
N PRO A 175 13.15 51.76 7.44
CA PRO A 175 13.98 51.36 6.30
C PRO A 175 14.66 49.99 6.45
N ARG A 176 14.67 49.39 7.64
CA ARG A 176 15.34 48.10 7.94
C ARG A 176 14.49 46.86 7.63
N TYR A 177 13.19 47.02 7.38
CA TYR A 177 12.26 45.93 7.03
C TYR A 177 11.87 45.94 5.55
N GLN A 178 12.85 46.14 4.67
CA GLN A 178 12.68 45.76 3.26
C GLN A 178 12.84 44.24 3.18
N TRP A 179 11.73 43.50 3.24
CA TRP A 179 11.72 42.10 2.83
C TRP A 179 12.23 42.04 1.39
N GLY A 180 13.32 41.32 1.16
CA GLY A 180 13.82 41.05 -0.18
C GLY A 180 12.77 40.32 -1.03
N PRO A 181 12.95 40.26 -2.35
CA PRO A 181 12.02 39.54 -3.23
C PRO A 181 11.86 38.09 -2.78
N PHE A 182 10.63 37.56 -2.83
CA PHE A 182 10.37 36.13 -2.65
C PHE A 182 11.28 35.33 -3.60
N PRO A 183 11.91 34.23 -3.15
CA PRO A 183 12.68 33.39 -4.05
C PRO A 183 11.77 32.92 -5.19
N PRO A 184 12.23 33.02 -6.44
CA PRO A 184 11.39 32.74 -7.59
C PRO A 184 10.98 31.26 -7.60
N ALA A 185 9.73 31.00 -8.02
CA ALA A 185 9.20 29.64 -8.08
C ALA A 185 10.05 28.75 -9.00
N ASN A 186 10.17 27.46 -8.66
CA ASN A 186 10.86 26.48 -9.48
C ASN A 186 10.08 26.18 -10.78
N PRO A 187 10.73 25.68 -11.83
CA PRO A 187 10.05 25.31 -13.06
C PRO A 187 9.20 24.06 -12.85
N VAL A 188 8.07 24.01 -13.53
CA VAL A 188 7.13 22.89 -13.49
C VAL A 188 6.92 22.35 -14.90
N VAL A 189 6.93 21.03 -15.03
CA VAL A 189 6.70 20.33 -16.28
C VAL A 189 5.58 19.30 -16.16
N GLU A 190 4.88 19.08 -17.26
CA GLU A 190 3.90 18.02 -17.45
C GLU A 190 4.45 16.97 -18.41
N ILE A 191 4.39 15.69 -18.00
CA ILE A 191 4.78 14.55 -18.84
C ILE A 191 3.53 13.72 -19.09
N ASP A 192 3.15 13.60 -20.35
CA ASP A 192 1.99 12.83 -20.77
C ASP A 192 2.39 11.39 -21.14
N LEU A 193 1.76 10.41 -20.51
CA LEU A 193 2.03 8.99 -20.66
C LEU A 193 0.80 8.26 -21.22
N GLY A 194 0.96 7.00 -21.61
CA GLY A 194 -0.16 6.11 -21.94
C GLY A 194 -1.19 6.01 -20.82
N SER A 195 -0.71 5.93 -19.57
CA SER A 195 -1.48 5.74 -18.33
C SER A 195 -2.09 7.02 -17.74
N GLY A 196 -1.73 8.19 -18.25
CA GLY A 196 -2.17 9.49 -17.74
C GLY A 196 -1.03 10.50 -17.66
N THR A 197 -1.32 11.69 -17.15
CA THR A 197 -0.33 12.78 -17.05
C THR A 197 0.30 12.82 -15.65
N ILE A 198 1.58 13.19 -15.58
CA ILE A 198 2.26 13.52 -14.32
C ILE A 198 2.77 14.95 -14.36
N LYS A 199 2.84 15.59 -13.19
CA LYS A 199 3.52 16.89 -13.03
C LYS A 199 4.77 16.75 -12.20
N ALA A 200 5.83 17.44 -12.58
CA ALA A 200 7.08 17.46 -11.86
C ALA A 200 7.61 18.88 -11.65
N GLU A 201 8.16 19.13 -10.47
CA GLU A 201 8.93 20.32 -10.13
C GLU A 201 10.42 20.07 -10.40
N LEU A 202 11.12 21.07 -10.94
CA LEU A 202 12.55 21.00 -11.29
C LEU A 202 13.41 21.87 -10.37
N PHE A 203 14.51 21.33 -9.87
CA PHE A 203 15.36 21.97 -8.86
C PHE A 203 16.50 22.76 -9.51
N GLU A 204 16.17 23.87 -10.18
CA GLU A 204 17.16 24.61 -10.97
C GLU A 204 18.29 25.26 -10.15
N ASP A 205 18.05 25.54 -8.86
CA ASP A 205 19.08 26.07 -7.96
C ASP A 205 20.09 24.99 -7.53
N ASP A 206 19.70 23.71 -7.55
CA ASP A 206 20.53 22.57 -7.14
C ASP A 206 21.21 21.88 -8.33
N ALA A 207 20.52 21.78 -9.47
CA ALA A 207 21.03 21.13 -10.68
C ALA A 207 20.76 22.00 -11.94
N PRO A 208 21.39 23.20 -12.03
CA PRO A 208 21.06 24.19 -13.05
C PRO A 208 21.29 23.70 -14.48
N ASN A 209 22.37 22.96 -14.75
CA ASN A 209 22.64 22.46 -16.09
C ASN A 209 21.70 21.31 -16.46
N ALA A 210 21.38 20.42 -15.51
CA ALA A 210 20.41 19.35 -15.74
C ALA A 210 19.03 19.92 -16.06
N VAL A 211 18.55 20.89 -15.28
CA VAL A 211 17.27 21.55 -15.51
C VAL A 211 17.27 22.35 -16.82
N ALA A 212 18.34 23.10 -17.11
CA ALA A 212 18.45 23.84 -18.36
C ALA A 212 18.42 22.93 -19.59
N ALA A 213 19.16 21.81 -19.55
CA ALA A 213 19.14 20.83 -20.61
C ALA A 213 17.77 20.19 -20.78
N PHE A 214 17.14 19.76 -19.68
CA PHE A 214 15.82 19.15 -19.72
C PHE A 214 14.78 20.10 -20.31
N ILE A 215 14.72 21.36 -19.85
CA ILE A 215 13.78 22.38 -20.35
C ILE A 215 14.04 22.68 -21.84
N LYS A 216 15.31 22.81 -22.24
CA LYS A 216 15.67 23.05 -23.64
C LYS A 216 15.21 21.90 -24.54
N LEU A 217 15.47 20.66 -24.14
CA LEU A 217 15.09 19.46 -24.87
C LEU A 217 13.55 19.28 -24.91
N ALA A 218 12.86 19.57 -23.81
CA ALA A 218 11.40 19.53 -23.75
C ALA A 218 10.75 20.53 -24.73
N ASN A 219 11.23 21.78 -24.76
CA ASN A 219 10.74 22.78 -25.71
C ASN A 219 11.00 22.40 -27.18
N GLN A 220 12.05 21.61 -27.44
CA GLN A 220 12.36 21.06 -28.76
C GLN A 220 11.59 19.77 -29.08
N LYS A 221 10.68 19.32 -28.19
CA LYS A 221 9.94 18.06 -28.32
C LYS A 221 10.85 16.84 -28.45
N TYR A 222 12.04 16.91 -27.86
CA TYR A 222 13.03 15.84 -27.97
C TYR A 222 12.54 14.53 -27.35
N PHE A 223 11.79 14.62 -26.25
CA PHE A 223 11.30 13.47 -25.50
C PHE A 223 10.04 12.83 -26.11
N ASP A 224 9.34 13.52 -26.99
CA ASP A 224 8.12 13.03 -27.64
C ASP A 224 8.47 11.78 -28.47
N GLY A 225 7.77 10.68 -28.20
CA GLY A 225 8.01 9.38 -28.84
C GLY A 225 9.12 8.54 -28.21
N LEU A 226 9.85 9.03 -27.20
CA LEU A 226 10.83 8.21 -26.49
C LEU A 226 10.14 7.10 -25.69
N LYS A 227 10.85 5.98 -25.58
CA LYS A 227 10.38 4.79 -24.87
C LYS A 227 11.02 4.65 -23.50
N TRP A 228 10.32 3.96 -22.60
CA TRP A 228 10.83 3.58 -21.29
C TRP A 228 11.54 2.22 -21.30
N GLU A 229 12.59 2.10 -20.47
CA GLU A 229 13.22 0.84 -20.06
C GLU A 229 13.01 0.68 -18.54
N LEU A 230 12.72 -0.55 -18.10
CA LEU A 230 12.56 -0.90 -16.70
C LEU A 230 13.90 -1.36 -16.13
N ILE A 231 14.42 -0.67 -15.12
CA ILE A 231 15.69 -1.01 -14.50
C ILE A 231 15.44 -1.56 -13.09
N GLY A 232 16.12 -2.67 -12.76
CA GLY A 232 16.05 -3.29 -11.44
C GLY A 232 14.72 -3.95 -11.10
N GLY A 233 13.92 -4.40 -12.10
CA GLY A 233 12.63 -5.04 -11.83
C GLY A 233 11.61 -4.07 -11.22
N ASP A 234 11.36 -2.96 -11.91
CA ASP A 234 10.41 -1.90 -11.54
C ASP A 234 10.86 -1.06 -10.32
N GLU A 235 12.16 -0.95 -10.09
CA GLU A 235 12.71 0.00 -9.12
C GLU A 235 12.73 1.43 -9.66
N ARG A 236 12.96 1.58 -10.97
CA ARG A 236 12.99 2.85 -11.68
C ARG A 236 12.67 2.65 -13.15
N ILE A 237 12.16 3.69 -13.78
CA ILE A 237 11.95 3.76 -15.22
C ILE A 237 12.95 4.74 -15.81
N GLN A 238 13.58 4.37 -16.93
CA GLN A 238 14.60 5.19 -17.59
C GLN A 238 14.26 5.39 -19.05
N THR A 239 14.46 6.59 -19.59
CA THR A 239 14.30 6.82 -21.03
C THR A 239 15.35 6.03 -21.81
N GLN A 240 14.92 5.30 -22.85
CA GLN A 240 15.84 4.68 -23.81
C GLN A 240 16.66 5.75 -24.54
N ALA A 241 17.86 5.35 -24.99
CA ALA A 241 18.71 6.25 -25.77
C ALA A 241 18.05 6.53 -27.12
N LYS A 242 17.95 7.81 -27.49
CA LYS A 242 17.45 8.20 -28.81
C LYS A 242 18.51 7.92 -29.87
N THR A 243 18.17 7.17 -30.91
CA THR A 243 19.07 6.89 -32.05
C THR A 243 18.94 7.96 -33.13
N GLU A 244 17.73 8.22 -33.60
CA GLU A 244 17.46 9.21 -34.66
C GLU A 244 17.18 10.60 -34.07
N GLY A 245 17.88 11.62 -34.57
CA GLY A 245 17.81 12.98 -34.00
C GLY A 245 18.41 13.07 -32.59
N ALA A 246 19.36 12.19 -32.27
CA ALA A 246 20.13 12.27 -31.03
C ALA A 246 20.85 13.62 -30.93
N VAL A 247 20.73 14.27 -29.78
CA VAL A 247 21.46 15.51 -29.49
C VAL A 247 22.79 15.12 -28.87
N ASP A 248 23.88 15.67 -29.39
CA ASP A 248 25.19 15.59 -28.75
C ASP A 248 25.21 16.52 -27.54
N LEU A 249 24.84 15.96 -26.38
CA LEU A 249 24.81 16.63 -25.11
C LEU A 249 25.68 15.84 -24.13
N THR A 250 26.72 16.52 -23.63
CA THR A 250 27.63 16.01 -22.62
C THR A 250 27.73 17.03 -21.50
N LEU A 251 27.15 16.72 -20.34
CA LEU A 251 27.14 17.60 -19.18
C LEU A 251 28.02 17.05 -18.06
N ALA A 252 28.65 17.94 -17.30
CA ALA A 252 29.23 17.54 -16.02
C ALA A 252 28.12 17.06 -15.08
N LEU A 253 28.39 16.01 -14.30
CA LEU A 253 27.47 15.55 -13.28
C LEU A 253 27.42 16.56 -12.13
N GLU A 254 26.23 17.11 -11.86
CA GLU A 254 26.01 18.08 -10.78
C GLU A 254 25.76 17.35 -9.45
N ASP A 255 26.42 17.78 -8.38
CA ASP A 255 26.19 17.21 -7.05
C ASP A 255 24.92 17.83 -6.43
N SER A 256 23.80 17.16 -6.65
CA SER A 256 22.51 17.62 -6.13
C SER A 256 22.41 17.34 -4.64
N LYS A 257 22.02 18.36 -3.87
CA LYS A 257 21.77 18.22 -2.42
C LYS A 257 20.43 17.55 -2.11
N LYS A 258 19.63 17.23 -3.14
CA LYS A 258 18.31 16.61 -2.97
C LYS A 258 18.45 15.09 -2.81
N PRO A 259 17.69 14.47 -1.89
CA PRO A 259 17.72 13.03 -1.72
C PRO A 259 17.14 12.31 -2.94
N ALA A 260 17.66 11.12 -3.24
CA ALA A 260 17.14 10.23 -4.26
C ALA A 260 15.94 9.41 -3.72
N ASP A 261 14.84 10.10 -3.43
CA ASP A 261 13.60 9.50 -2.93
C ASP A 261 12.72 8.95 -4.07
N ALA A 262 11.68 8.21 -3.70
CA ALA A 262 10.67 7.79 -4.66
C ALA A 262 10.11 9.00 -5.42
N TYR A 263 9.94 8.82 -6.72
CA TYR A 263 9.46 9.81 -7.69
C TYR A 263 10.42 10.97 -7.98
N SER A 264 11.68 10.87 -7.55
CA SER A 264 12.72 11.81 -7.98
C SER A 264 13.03 11.62 -9.48
N LEU A 265 13.21 12.74 -10.17
CA LEU A 265 13.78 12.78 -11.52
C LEU A 265 15.29 12.88 -11.40
N VAL A 266 15.98 11.97 -12.07
CA VAL A 266 17.44 11.87 -12.05
C VAL A 266 17.97 11.93 -13.47
N LEU A 267 18.95 12.79 -13.70
CA LEU A 267 19.69 12.83 -14.95
C LEU A 267 20.71 11.68 -14.94
N VAL A 268 20.67 10.84 -15.96
CA VAL A 268 21.46 9.60 -16.00
C VAL A 268 22.93 9.90 -16.27
N LYS A 269 23.79 9.38 -15.41
CA LYS A 269 25.24 9.38 -15.59
C LYS A 269 25.63 8.34 -16.64
N LYS A 270 26.41 8.76 -17.63
CA LYS A 270 27.14 7.92 -18.59
C LYS A 270 28.52 7.50 -18.04
N ASP A 271 29.25 6.73 -18.82
CA ASP A 271 30.66 6.43 -18.55
C ASP A 271 31.50 7.71 -18.48
N ALA A 272 32.58 7.69 -17.68
CA ALA A 272 33.47 8.83 -17.42
C ALA A 272 32.89 10.03 -16.62
N GLY A 273 31.73 9.88 -15.96
CA GLY A 273 31.24 10.90 -15.03
C GLY A 273 30.52 12.08 -15.67
N VAL A 274 30.11 11.92 -16.92
CA VAL A 274 29.30 12.89 -17.68
C VAL A 274 27.87 12.41 -17.80
N SER A 275 26.93 13.30 -18.10
CA SER A 275 25.51 12.97 -18.32
C SER A 275 25.07 13.35 -19.74
N GLY A 276 24.11 12.62 -20.27
CA GLY A 276 23.50 12.89 -21.58
C GLY A 276 22.10 13.49 -21.49
N SER A 277 21.25 13.17 -22.46
CA SER A 277 19.84 13.55 -22.51
C SER A 277 18.89 12.57 -21.81
N GLN A 278 19.39 11.41 -21.39
CA GLN A 278 18.56 10.40 -20.72
C GLN A 278 18.28 10.79 -19.28
N PHE A 279 17.03 10.57 -18.84
CA PHE A 279 16.63 10.74 -17.46
C PHE A 279 15.86 9.50 -16.98
N GLN A 280 15.81 9.34 -15.66
CA GLN A 280 15.06 8.29 -14.99
C GLN A 280 14.11 8.89 -13.96
N VAL A 281 13.02 8.18 -13.70
CA VAL A 281 12.11 8.44 -12.57
C VAL A 281 12.20 7.26 -11.62
N LEU A 282 12.57 7.54 -10.37
CA LEU A 282 12.68 6.52 -9.34
C LEU A 282 11.28 6.08 -8.90
N LEU A 283 11.00 4.78 -8.82
CA LEU A 283 9.73 4.27 -8.29
C LEU A 283 9.82 3.92 -6.79
N ARG A 284 11.05 3.87 -6.27
CA ARG A 284 11.38 3.64 -4.84
C ARG A 284 12.60 4.49 -4.46
N PRO A 285 12.83 4.79 -3.17
CA PRO A 285 14.03 5.49 -2.75
C PRO A 285 15.30 4.68 -3.06
N VAL A 286 16.36 5.36 -3.49
CA VAL A 286 17.68 4.76 -3.77
C VAL A 286 18.74 5.51 -2.95
N PRO A 287 18.92 5.16 -1.66
CA PRO A 287 19.90 5.82 -0.81
C PRO A 287 21.32 5.68 -1.38
N GLY A 288 22.06 6.79 -1.45
CA GLY A 288 23.44 6.78 -1.94
C GLY A 288 23.58 6.57 -3.45
N LEU A 289 22.59 6.97 -4.23
CA LEU A 289 22.60 7.01 -5.70
C LEU A 289 23.96 7.51 -6.25
N LYS A 290 24.60 6.72 -7.13
CA LYS A 290 25.94 7.02 -7.71
C LYS A 290 25.93 7.24 -9.22
N ASP A 291 24.79 6.95 -9.85
CA ASP A 291 24.56 6.82 -11.28
C ASP A 291 23.73 7.99 -11.85
N GLY A 292 23.67 9.12 -11.15
CA GLY A 292 23.02 10.31 -11.68
C GLY A 292 22.92 11.48 -10.71
N SER A 293 22.30 12.57 -11.19
CA SER A 293 22.03 13.79 -10.42
C SER A 293 20.53 14.00 -10.28
N VAL A 294 20.03 14.16 -9.06
CA VAL A 294 18.61 14.51 -8.83
C VAL A 294 18.36 15.94 -9.29
N PHE A 295 17.44 16.14 -10.24
CA PHE A 295 17.14 17.48 -10.78
C PHE A 295 15.65 17.84 -10.69
N GLY A 296 14.80 16.97 -10.15
CA GLY A 296 13.39 17.27 -9.95
C GLY A 296 12.66 16.18 -9.16
N THR A 297 11.37 16.37 -8.96
CA THR A 297 10.47 15.40 -8.32
C THR A 297 9.07 15.48 -8.90
N VAL A 298 8.38 14.35 -8.99
CA VAL A 298 6.97 14.32 -9.37
C VAL A 298 6.10 14.78 -8.21
N THR A 299 5.23 15.75 -8.47
CA THR A 299 4.33 16.37 -7.49
C THR A 299 2.88 15.92 -7.66
N GLU A 300 2.47 15.51 -8.87
CA GLU A 300 1.13 15.00 -9.15
C GLU A 300 1.17 13.81 -10.11
N GLY A 301 0.19 12.89 -10.01
CA GLY A 301 0.02 11.80 -10.96
C GLY A 301 0.90 10.56 -10.74
N MET A 302 1.52 10.41 -9.56
CA MET A 302 2.47 9.32 -9.25
C MET A 302 1.91 7.90 -9.49
N LEU A 303 0.59 7.71 -9.42
CA LEU A 303 -0.06 6.42 -9.72
C LEU A 303 0.11 6.02 -11.19
N ASN A 304 0.17 6.99 -12.11
CA ASN A 304 0.32 6.76 -13.55
C ASN A 304 1.68 6.12 -13.88
N LEU A 305 2.71 6.38 -13.05
CA LEU A 305 4.04 5.79 -13.19
C LEU A 305 4.07 4.28 -12.91
N LYS A 306 3.21 3.79 -12.02
CA LYS A 306 3.17 2.35 -11.66
C LYS A 306 2.67 1.46 -12.79
N SER A 307 1.93 2.04 -13.73
CA SER A 307 1.38 1.32 -14.88
C SER A 307 2.29 1.38 -16.11
N VAL A 308 3.40 2.12 -16.04
CA VAL A 308 4.38 2.22 -17.14
C VAL A 308 5.09 0.88 -17.30
N LYS A 309 5.11 0.38 -18.53
CA LYS A 309 5.80 -0.84 -18.93
C LYS A 309 7.00 -0.52 -19.81
N LYS A 310 7.86 -1.52 -19.98
CA LYS A 310 8.93 -1.47 -20.99
C LYS A 310 8.33 -1.17 -22.36
N ASP A 311 9.02 -0.31 -23.12
CA ASP A 311 8.64 0.16 -24.46
C ASP A 311 7.40 1.07 -24.53
N ASP A 312 6.78 1.40 -23.39
CA ASP A 312 5.75 2.45 -23.35
C ASP A 312 6.34 3.79 -23.75
N VAL A 313 5.51 4.61 -24.41
CA VAL A 313 5.94 5.84 -25.07
C VAL A 313 5.59 7.07 -24.24
N ILE A 314 6.52 8.03 -24.18
CA ILE A 314 6.25 9.40 -23.74
C ILE A 314 5.51 10.13 -24.86
N LYS A 315 4.25 10.51 -24.60
CA LYS A 315 3.43 11.19 -25.60
C LYS A 315 3.88 12.62 -25.81
N SER A 316 4.11 13.36 -24.71
CA SER A 316 4.67 14.71 -24.76
C SER A 316 5.29 15.12 -23.44
N VAL A 317 6.24 16.07 -23.49
CA VAL A 317 6.74 16.78 -22.31
C VAL A 317 6.53 18.28 -22.51
N LYS A 318 5.82 18.94 -21.60
CA LYS A 318 5.46 20.36 -21.68
C LYS A 318 5.98 21.13 -20.48
N VAL A 319 6.57 22.30 -20.71
CA VAL A 319 6.95 23.23 -19.63
C VAL A 319 5.75 24.09 -19.28
N VAL A 320 5.23 23.94 -18.06
CA VAL A 320 4.02 24.62 -17.57
C VAL A 320 4.36 25.99 -17.01
N SER A 321 5.43 26.08 -16.22
CA SER A 321 5.95 27.33 -15.67
C SER A 321 7.47 27.24 -15.52
N LYS A 322 8.15 28.39 -15.57
CA LYS A 322 9.60 28.53 -15.40
C LYS A 322 9.95 29.96 -15.04
N ARG A 323 11.15 30.19 -14.52
CA ARG A 323 11.64 31.54 -14.23
C ARG A 323 11.95 32.29 -15.53
N ASP A 324 11.97 33.62 -15.44
CA ASP A 324 12.27 34.48 -16.58
C ASP A 324 13.79 34.62 -16.77
N HIS A 325 14.40 33.54 -17.26
CA HIS A 325 15.76 33.55 -17.79
C HIS A 325 15.94 32.50 -18.88
N VAL A 326 17.09 32.58 -19.55
CA VAL A 326 17.47 31.62 -20.58
C VAL A 326 17.90 30.31 -19.90
N TYR A 327 17.37 29.20 -20.41
CA TYR A 327 17.73 27.84 -19.99
C TYR A 327 18.68 27.23 -21.01
N GLU A 328 19.94 27.69 -20.98
CA GLU A 328 20.99 27.20 -21.87
C GLU A 328 21.98 26.36 -21.05
N PRO A 329 22.07 25.03 -21.28
CA PRO A 329 23.02 24.18 -20.58
C PRO A 329 24.46 24.53 -21.00
N LYS A 330 25.44 24.22 -20.15
CA LYS A 330 26.88 24.37 -20.47
C LYS A 330 27.51 22.99 -20.69
N PRO A 331 27.58 22.49 -21.94
CA PRO A 331 28.19 21.20 -22.22
C PRO A 331 29.70 21.24 -21.97
N LEU A 332 30.27 20.10 -21.61
CA LEU A 332 31.72 19.88 -21.65
C LEU A 332 32.14 19.83 -23.13
N LYS A 333 33.19 20.58 -23.46
CA LYS A 333 33.77 20.63 -24.81
C LYS A 333 34.79 19.52 -25.03
#